data_AF-A0A512DN28-F1
#
_entry.id   AF-A0A512DN28-F1
#
_cell.length_a   1.000
_cell.length_b   1.000
_cell.length_c   1.000
_cell.angle_alpha   90.00
_cell.angle_beta   90.00
_cell.angle_gamma   90.00
#
_symmetry.space_group_name_H-M   'P 1'
#
loop_
_entity.id
_entity.type
_entity.pdbx_description
1 polymer ?
#
loop_
_entity_poly.entity_id
_entity_poly.type
_entity_poly.pdbx_seq_one_letter_code
_entity_poly.pdbx_strand_id
1 'polypeptide(L)'
;MTDRKALILDADQQDIHVGHGKQSREMKAGRFMHQGEPVYLGRMWCEDDGRLLVTGGLGKSASYDGTKAITFGNNEGWHDDVSDGPVTATVKLNGAELPVTPSWLVVGPPNYGPQRKSVRTMWDLMRDVAIKAGTLPTSPCGRPSPTTSIRCSNG
;
A
#
# COMPACT_ATOMS: atom_id res chain seq x y z
N MET A 1 -1.11 -16.20 28.19
CA MET A 1 -1.77 -15.12 27.44
C MET A 1 -0.76 -14.58 26.46
N THR A 2 -0.91 -14.90 25.17
CA THR A 2 0.01 -14.47 24.11
C THR A 2 -0.12 -12.96 23.90
N ASP A 3 0.97 -12.22 24.01
CA ASP A 3 0.99 -10.79 23.74
C ASP A 3 0.83 -10.55 22.24
N ARG A 4 -0.38 -10.18 21.82
CA ARG A 4 -0.69 -9.90 20.41
C ARG A 4 -0.06 -8.61 19.91
N LYS A 5 0.35 -7.69 20.80
CA LYS A 5 1.01 -6.44 20.39
C LYS A 5 2.42 -6.71 19.88
N ALA A 6 3.08 -7.74 20.40
CA ALA A 6 4.39 -8.18 19.95
C ALA A 6 4.41 -8.69 18.49
N LEU A 7 3.23 -8.97 17.90
CA LEU A 7 3.08 -9.41 16.51
C LEU A 7 2.92 -8.24 15.52
N ILE A 8 2.73 -7.02 16.01
CA ILE A 8 2.45 -5.84 15.18
C ILE A 8 3.76 -5.11 14.88
N LEU A 9 3.99 -4.81 13.60
CA LEU A 9 5.05 -3.95 13.13
C LEU A 9 4.45 -2.61 12.71
N ASP A 10 4.49 -1.65 13.62
CA ASP A 10 4.00 -0.29 13.41
C ASP A 10 5.20 0.68 13.38
N ALA A 11 5.24 1.55 12.37
CA ALA A 11 6.24 2.61 12.23
C ALA A 11 5.74 3.96 12.77
N ASP A 12 4.59 3.98 13.45
CA ASP A 12 3.90 5.17 13.94
C ASP A 12 3.53 6.15 12.81
N GLN A 13 2.86 7.25 13.17
CA GLN A 13 2.60 8.33 12.22
C GLN A 13 3.91 9.03 11.84
N GLN A 14 4.10 9.24 10.54
CA GLN A 14 5.25 9.94 9.99
C GLN A 14 4.80 11.19 9.25
N ASP A 15 5.43 12.33 9.55
CA ASP A 15 5.08 13.63 8.94
C ASP A 15 6.20 14.18 8.05
N ILE A 16 5.80 14.69 6.89
CA ILE A 16 6.69 15.36 5.94
C ILE A 16 5.98 16.54 5.26
N HIS A 17 6.76 17.56 4.88
CA HIS A 17 6.26 18.77 4.23
C HIS A 17 7.21 19.21 3.12
N VAL A 18 6.69 20.04 2.22
CA VAL A 18 7.43 20.66 1.12
C VAL A 18 8.57 21.52 1.68
N GLY A 19 9.76 21.40 1.11
CA GLY A 19 10.95 22.13 1.58
C GLY A 19 11.85 21.33 2.54
N HIS A 20 11.47 20.11 2.94
CA HIS A 20 12.44 19.15 3.50
C HIS A 20 13.52 18.71 2.47
N GLY A 21 13.35 19.02 1.18
CA GLY A 21 14.30 18.71 0.11
C GLY A 21 14.53 17.19 -0.04
N LYS A 22 15.77 16.77 -0.36
CA LYS A 22 16.15 15.35 -0.44
C LYS A 22 16.14 14.61 0.91
N GLN A 23 15.73 15.24 2.00
CA GLN A 23 15.65 14.60 3.31
C GLN A 23 14.44 13.66 3.33
N SER A 24 14.71 12.41 2.96
CA SER A 24 13.75 11.33 3.05
C SER A 24 13.57 10.88 4.51
N ARG A 25 12.33 10.59 4.92
CA ARG A 25 12.04 9.91 6.18
C ARG A 25 11.93 8.41 5.95
N GLU A 26 12.64 7.64 6.77
CA GLU A 26 12.51 6.19 6.81
C GLU A 26 11.34 5.80 7.73
N MET A 27 10.51 4.89 7.26
CA MET A 27 9.45 4.26 8.02
C MET A 27 10.04 2.96 8.59
N LYS A 28 10.49 3.02 9.85
CA LYS A 28 11.06 1.87 10.57
C LYS A 28 10.11 1.48 11.68
N ALA A 29 9.58 0.27 11.58
CA ALA A 29 8.79 -0.32 12.64
C ALA A 29 9.67 -0.84 13.77
N GLY A 30 9.01 -1.24 14.85
CA GLY A 30 9.65 -1.94 15.96
C GLY A 30 10.24 -3.31 15.59
N ARG A 31 10.56 -4.08 16.63
CA ARG A 31 11.10 -5.44 16.51
C ARG A 31 9.96 -6.44 16.63
N PHE A 32 9.85 -7.34 15.67
CA PHE A 32 8.87 -8.43 15.73
C PHE A 32 9.17 -9.33 16.94
N MET A 33 8.16 -9.66 17.73
CA MET A 33 8.31 -10.42 19.00
C MET A 33 9.31 -9.81 19.99
N HIS A 34 9.59 -8.49 19.89
CA HIS A 34 10.65 -7.79 20.64
C HIS A 34 12.07 -8.34 20.42
N GLN A 35 12.28 -9.08 19.33
CA GLN A 35 13.54 -9.76 19.01
C GLN A 35 14.01 -9.44 17.58
N GLY A 36 15.26 -9.76 17.28
CA GLY A 36 15.84 -9.47 15.96
C GLY A 36 16.02 -7.96 15.72
N GLU A 37 16.17 -7.55 14.47
CA GLU A 37 16.38 -6.13 14.09
C GLU A 37 15.08 -5.38 13.82
N PRO A 38 15.05 -4.03 13.92
CA PRO A 38 13.89 -3.24 13.53
C PRO A 38 13.54 -3.46 12.06
N VAL A 39 12.25 -3.56 11.77
CA VAL A 39 11.77 -3.84 10.42
C VAL A 39 11.63 -2.54 9.65
N TYR A 40 12.31 -2.45 8.51
CA TYR A 40 12.18 -1.32 7.60
C TYR A 40 10.96 -1.53 6.70
N LEU A 41 9.96 -0.66 6.82
CA LEU A 41 8.71 -0.73 6.04
C LEU A 41 8.74 0.15 4.79
N GLY A 42 9.69 1.08 4.72
CA GLY A 42 9.84 1.91 3.53
C GLY A 42 10.41 3.28 3.83
N ARG A 43 10.22 4.18 2.87
CA ARG A 43 10.72 5.55 2.93
C ARG A 43 9.83 6.48 2.15
N MET A 44 9.72 7.71 2.62
CA MET A 44 8.95 8.75 1.95
C MET A 44 9.74 10.07 1.86
N TRP A 45 9.44 10.85 0.84
CA TRP A 45 9.93 12.21 0.67
C TRP A 45 8.89 13.07 -0.05
N CYS A 46 8.99 14.38 0.11
CA CYS A 46 8.14 15.33 -0.60
C CYS A 46 9.00 16.11 -1.59
N GLU A 47 8.58 16.12 -2.85
CA GLU A 47 9.22 16.90 -3.90
C GLU A 47 8.87 18.39 -3.76
N ASP A 48 9.65 19.25 -4.39
CA ASP A 48 9.47 20.71 -4.32
C ASP A 48 8.12 21.18 -4.89
N ASP A 49 7.49 20.36 -5.74
CA ASP A 49 6.17 20.62 -6.31
C ASP A 49 5.00 20.14 -5.40
N GLY A 50 5.30 19.65 -4.20
CA GLY A 50 4.31 19.20 -3.23
C GLY A 50 3.84 17.76 -3.38
N ARG A 51 4.44 16.98 -4.28
CA ARG A 51 4.12 15.55 -4.41
C ARG A 51 4.78 14.73 -3.31
N LEU A 52 4.01 13.83 -2.71
CA LEU A 52 4.52 12.80 -1.80
C LEU A 52 4.95 11.58 -2.63
N LEU A 53 6.19 11.14 -2.47
CA LEU A 53 6.68 9.86 -2.99
C LEU A 53 6.90 8.91 -1.82
N VAL A 54 6.44 7.68 -1.98
CA VAL A 54 6.62 6.61 -1.00
C VAL A 54 7.14 5.35 -1.69
N THR A 55 8.16 4.74 -1.10
CA THR A 55 8.69 3.43 -1.49
C THR A 55 8.47 2.46 -0.35
N GLY A 56 8.08 1.22 -0.67
CA GLY A 56 7.90 0.15 0.31
C GLY A 56 9.20 -0.42 0.87
N GLY A 57 9.08 -1.55 1.55
CA GLY A 57 10.18 -2.32 2.12
C GLY A 57 11.18 -2.84 1.08
N LEU A 58 12.15 -3.60 1.56
CA LEU A 58 13.23 -4.16 0.75
C LEU A 58 12.94 -5.60 0.29
N GLY A 59 11.76 -6.14 0.58
CA GLY A 59 11.37 -7.52 0.32
C GLY A 59 12.01 -8.51 1.30
N LYS A 60 12.24 -8.09 2.54
CA LYS A 60 12.83 -8.92 3.59
C LYS A 60 11.75 -9.68 4.35
N SER A 61 11.92 -10.99 4.47
CA SER A 61 11.11 -11.86 5.33
C SER A 61 12.01 -12.63 6.28
N ALA A 62 11.61 -12.76 7.54
CA ALA A 62 12.39 -13.44 8.57
C ALA A 62 11.49 -14.07 9.64
N SER A 63 12.03 -15.07 10.32
CA SER A 63 11.48 -15.60 11.56
C SER A 63 12.23 -15.06 12.78
N TYR A 64 11.52 -14.85 13.89
CA TYR A 64 12.16 -14.35 15.12
C TYR A 64 13.11 -15.37 15.75
N ASP A 65 12.93 -16.66 15.47
CA ASP A 65 13.64 -17.80 16.06
C ASP A 65 14.46 -18.61 15.04
N GLY A 66 14.54 -18.17 13.78
CA GLY A 66 15.26 -18.87 12.72
C GLY A 66 14.55 -20.13 12.20
N THR A 67 13.28 -20.36 12.56
CA THR A 67 12.47 -21.44 12.00
C THR A 67 12.29 -21.30 10.49
N LYS A 68 12.18 -22.43 9.79
CA LYS A 68 11.91 -22.46 8.35
C LYS A 68 10.42 -22.20 8.08
N ALA A 69 10.12 -21.46 7.02
CA ALA A 69 8.77 -21.38 6.48
C ALA A 69 8.42 -22.76 5.89
N ILE A 70 7.38 -23.40 6.44
CA ILE A 70 6.95 -24.75 6.09
C ILE A 70 5.62 -24.76 5.33
N THR A 71 4.85 -23.67 5.38
CA THR A 71 3.59 -23.53 4.65
C THR A 71 3.64 -22.36 3.68
N PHE A 72 2.69 -22.34 2.75
CA PHE A 72 2.57 -21.29 1.74
C PHE A 72 2.16 -19.91 2.31
N GLY A 73 1.41 -19.87 3.41
CA GLY A 73 0.78 -18.61 3.85
C GLY A 73 0.55 -18.43 5.35
N ASN A 74 0.77 -19.46 6.17
CA ASN A 74 0.65 -19.32 7.63
C ASN A 74 1.88 -19.96 8.29
N ASN A 75 2.91 -19.15 8.47
CA ASN A 75 4.14 -19.56 9.15
C ASN A 75 4.19 -18.82 10.49
N GLU A 76 4.01 -19.57 11.58
CA GLU A 76 4.07 -19.00 12.92
C GLU A 76 5.48 -18.47 13.20
N GLY A 77 5.55 -17.29 13.83
CA GLY A 77 6.83 -16.65 14.12
C GLY A 77 7.50 -15.96 12.93
N TRP A 78 6.82 -15.84 11.79
CA TRP A 78 7.33 -15.12 10.62
C TRP A 78 6.74 -13.72 10.49
N HIS A 79 7.54 -12.82 9.93
CA HIS A 79 7.12 -11.50 9.47
C HIS A 79 7.76 -11.19 8.11
N ASP A 80 7.19 -10.21 7.41
CA ASP A 80 7.77 -9.57 6.23
C ASP A 80 7.77 -8.05 6.39
N ASP A 81 8.01 -7.32 5.30
CA ASP A 81 7.99 -5.86 5.22
C ASP A 81 6.85 -5.32 4.33
N VAL A 82 5.80 -6.13 4.14
CA VAL A 82 4.53 -5.69 3.53
C VAL A 82 3.82 -4.75 4.51
N SER A 83 3.27 -3.66 4.01
CA SER A 83 2.63 -2.63 4.85
C SER A 83 1.52 -1.89 4.13
N ASP A 84 0.59 -1.34 4.90
CA ASP A 84 -0.44 -0.43 4.43
C ASP A 84 -0.78 0.60 5.50
N GLY A 85 -1.39 1.72 5.09
CA GLY A 85 -1.80 2.74 6.05
C GLY A 85 -2.46 3.97 5.45
N PRO A 86 -3.12 4.79 6.28
CA PRO A 86 -3.78 6.02 5.86
C PRO A 86 -2.75 7.09 5.48
N VAL A 87 -3.09 7.89 4.47
CA VAL A 87 -2.34 9.07 4.04
C VAL A 87 -3.26 10.28 4.10
N THR A 88 -2.91 11.26 4.92
CA THR A 88 -3.58 12.55 5.05
C THR A 88 -2.63 13.67 4.64
N ALA A 89 -3.19 14.82 4.24
CA ALA A 89 -2.38 15.99 3.93
C ALA A 89 -3.13 17.28 4.30
N THR A 90 -2.36 18.33 4.58
CA THR A 90 -2.86 19.69 4.80
C THR A 90 -2.28 20.59 3.73
N VAL A 91 -3.15 21.24 2.96
CA VAL A 91 -2.73 22.16 1.88
C VAL A 91 -3.14 23.57 2.25
N LYS A 92 -2.20 24.52 2.17
CA LYS A 92 -2.44 25.96 2.36
C LYS A 92 -2.21 26.70 1.06
N LEU A 93 -3.22 27.42 0.59
CA LEU A 93 -3.14 28.28 -0.58
C LEU A 93 -3.47 29.72 -0.17
N ASN A 94 -2.53 30.65 -0.36
CA ASN A 94 -2.69 32.06 -0.01
C ASN A 94 -3.17 32.30 1.44
N GLY A 95 -2.70 31.47 2.38
CA GLY A 95 -3.08 31.55 3.80
C GLY A 95 -4.40 30.85 4.17
N ALA A 96 -5.16 30.35 3.21
CA ALA A 96 -6.37 29.55 3.45
C ALA A 96 -6.05 28.04 3.39
N GLU A 97 -6.62 27.27 4.33
CA GLU A 97 -6.56 25.81 4.30
C GLU A 97 -7.59 25.25 3.30
N LEU A 98 -7.14 24.32 2.45
CA LEU A 98 -8.01 23.63 1.49
C LEU A 98 -8.48 22.29 2.07
N PRO A 99 -9.75 21.90 1.82
CA PRO A 99 -10.21 20.56 2.16
C PRO A 99 -9.46 19.51 1.34
N VAL A 100 -8.94 18.49 2.01
CA VAL A 100 -8.20 17.38 1.38
C VAL A 100 -8.94 16.07 1.64
N THR A 101 -9.06 15.24 0.61
CA THR A 101 -9.59 13.88 0.75
C THR A 101 -8.45 12.92 1.12
N PRO A 102 -8.58 12.15 2.21
CA PRO A 102 -7.55 11.19 2.60
C PRO A 102 -7.44 10.05 1.58
N SER A 103 -6.29 9.38 1.58
CA SER A 103 -5.99 8.22 0.72
C SER A 103 -5.47 7.05 1.57
N TRP A 104 -5.31 5.88 0.96
CA TRP A 104 -4.70 4.71 1.58
C TRP A 104 -3.53 4.22 0.72
N LEU A 105 -2.38 3.93 1.34
CA LEU A 105 -1.22 3.35 0.67
C LEU A 105 -1.14 1.87 0.98
N VAL A 106 -0.80 1.06 -0.02
CA VAL A 106 -0.55 -0.39 0.13
C VAL A 106 0.75 -0.74 -0.58
N VAL A 107 1.66 -1.37 0.15
CA VAL A 107 2.92 -1.94 -0.36
C VAL A 107 2.71 -3.44 -0.50
N GLY A 108 2.86 -3.96 -1.72
CA GLY A 108 2.75 -5.39 -2.00
C GLY A 108 4.04 -5.98 -2.56
N PRO A 109 4.07 -7.31 -2.79
CA PRO A 109 5.19 -7.99 -3.42
C PRO A 109 5.54 -7.42 -4.82
N PRO A 110 6.79 -7.58 -5.29
CA PRO A 110 7.20 -7.07 -6.60
C PRO A 110 6.34 -7.61 -7.74
N ASN A 111 5.99 -6.72 -8.68
CA ASN A 111 5.39 -7.13 -9.94
C ASN A 111 6.48 -7.60 -10.91
N TYR A 112 6.76 -8.91 -10.92
CA TYR A 112 7.76 -9.53 -11.82
C TYR A 112 7.35 -9.55 -13.30
N GLY A 113 6.12 -9.13 -13.63
CA GLY A 113 5.61 -9.08 -15.00
C GLY A 113 4.83 -7.80 -15.28
N PRO A 114 5.45 -6.61 -15.26
CA PRO A 114 4.75 -5.32 -15.32
C PRO A 114 3.92 -5.13 -16.60
N GLN A 115 4.29 -5.80 -17.69
CA GLN A 115 3.58 -5.77 -18.97
C GLN A 115 2.44 -6.80 -19.05
N ARG A 116 2.31 -7.70 -18.07
CA ARG A 116 1.29 -8.75 -18.00
C ARG A 116 0.19 -8.30 -17.04
N LYS A 117 -0.94 -7.87 -17.59
CA LYS A 117 -2.13 -7.60 -16.78
C LYS A 117 -2.83 -8.91 -16.48
N SER A 118 -3.21 -9.12 -15.22
CA SER A 118 -4.10 -10.22 -14.84
C SER A 118 -5.46 -10.07 -15.54
N VAL A 119 -6.15 -11.19 -15.76
CA VAL A 119 -7.49 -11.23 -16.37
C VAL A 119 -8.51 -10.47 -15.52
N ARG A 120 -8.31 -10.44 -14.19
CA ARG A 120 -9.03 -9.56 -13.26
C ARG A 120 -8.03 -8.75 -12.47
N THR A 121 -8.20 -7.43 -12.49
CA THR A 121 -7.39 -6.50 -11.70
C THR A 121 -8.12 -6.11 -10.41
N MET A 122 -7.39 -5.63 -9.40
CA MET A 122 -8.01 -5.06 -8.19
C MET A 122 -8.95 -3.89 -8.55
N TRP A 123 -8.65 -3.14 -9.61
CA TRP A 123 -9.52 -2.11 -10.14
C TRP A 123 -10.89 -2.65 -10.56
N ASP A 124 -10.94 -3.78 -11.27
CA ASP A 124 -12.21 -4.39 -11.69
C ASP A 124 -13.04 -4.84 -10.48
N LEU A 125 -12.38 -5.38 -9.45
CA LEU A 125 -13.03 -5.78 -8.21
C LEU A 125 -13.59 -4.56 -7.46
N MET A 126 -12.79 -3.52 -7.26
CA MET A 126 -13.23 -2.29 -6.58
C MET A 126 -14.34 -1.57 -7.35
N ARG A 127 -14.28 -1.60 -8.68
CA ARG A 127 -15.36 -1.08 -9.54
C ARG A 127 -16.65 -1.87 -9.35
N ASP A 128 -16.59 -3.20 -9.34
CA ASP A 128 -17.75 -4.06 -9.11
C ASP A 128 -18.35 -3.84 -7.71
N VAL A 129 -17.50 -3.72 -6.68
CA VAL A 129 -17.94 -3.37 -5.31
C VAL A 129 -18.62 -2.00 -5.28
N ALA A 130 -18.03 -0.97 -5.89
CA ALA A 130 -18.60 0.37 -5.92
C ALA A 130 -19.94 0.44 -6.66
N ILE A 131 -20.08 -0.31 -7.75
CA ILE A 131 -21.34 -0.47 -8.48
C ILE A 131 -22.38 -1.18 -7.62
N LYS A 132 -22.03 -2.31 -6.99
CA LYS A 132 -22.93 -3.06 -6.08
C LYS A 132 -23.36 -2.23 -4.87
N ALA A 133 -22.47 -1.36 -4.37
CA ALA A 133 -22.74 -0.43 -3.29
C ALA A 133 -23.50 0.84 -3.73
N GLY A 134 -23.78 1.01 -5.03
CA GLY A 134 -24.51 2.17 -5.58
C GLY A 134 -23.71 3.48 -5.59
N THR A 135 -22.40 3.44 -5.33
CA THR A 135 -21.52 4.62 -5.34
C THR A 135 -20.99 4.96 -6.73
N LEU A 136 -21.07 4.00 -7.67
CA LEU A 136 -20.86 4.24 -9.08
C LEU A 136 -22.09 3.80 -9.88
N PRO A 137 -22.49 4.56 -10.92
CA PRO A 137 -23.58 4.15 -11.78
C PRO A 137 -23.19 2.89 -12.55
N THR A 138 -24.14 1.96 -12.68
CA THR A 138 -24.08 0.95 -13.73
C THR A 138 -24.08 1.67 -15.08
N SER A 139 -23.33 1.15 -16.06
CA SER A 139 -23.32 1.75 -17.41
C SER A 139 -24.77 1.93 -17.91
N PRO A 140 -25.11 3.06 -18.56
CA PRO A 140 -26.51 3.43 -18.89
C PRO A 140 -27.24 2.45 -19.80
N CYS A 141 -26.54 1.46 -20.33
CA CYS A 141 -27.09 0.40 -21.14
C CYS A 141 -26.26 -0.84 -20.82
N GLY A 142 -26.88 -2.01 -20.65
CA GLY A 142 -26.19 -3.31 -20.50
C GLY A 142 -25.39 -3.74 -21.74
N ARG A 143 -24.85 -2.78 -22.49
CA ARG A 143 -24.04 -2.96 -23.68
C ARG A 143 -22.58 -2.63 -23.34
N PRO A 144 -21.71 -3.64 -23.22
CA PRO A 144 -20.28 -3.40 -23.13
C PRO A 144 -19.81 -2.61 -24.35
N SER A 145 -19.07 -1.51 -24.14
CA SER A 145 -18.39 -0.83 -25.24
C SER A 145 -17.22 -1.73 -25.71
N PRO A 146 -17.09 -2.02 -27.02
CA PRO A 146 -16.01 -2.87 -27.54
C PRO A 146 -14.63 -2.31 -27.21
N THR A 147 -14.52 -0.99 -27.07
CA THR A 147 -13.24 -0.31 -26.84
C THR A 147 -12.76 -0.39 -25.39
N THR A 148 -13.66 -0.53 -24.41
CA THR A 148 -13.32 -0.40 -22.98
C THR A 148 -13.53 -1.69 -22.19
N SER A 149 -14.41 -2.59 -22.64
CA SER A 149 -14.87 -3.70 -21.79
C SER A 149 -14.76 -5.09 -22.41
N ILE A 150 -14.60 -5.20 -23.73
CA ILE A 150 -14.44 -6.48 -24.40
C ILE A 150 -13.41 -6.34 -25.52
N ARG A 151 -12.13 -6.59 -25.22
CA ARG A 151 -11.21 -7.05 -26.27
C ARG A 151 -11.38 -8.57 -26.38
N CYS A 152 -12.34 -8.99 -27.19
CA CYS A 152 -12.29 -10.32 -27.79
C CYS A 152 -11.15 -10.31 -28.81
N SER A 153 -10.04 -10.97 -28.51
CA SER A 153 -9.08 -11.37 -29.53
C SER A 153 -9.68 -12.54 -30.30
N ASN A 154 -10.17 -12.29 -31.50
CA ASN A 154 -10.32 -13.33 -32.51
C ASN A 154 -8.98 -13.50 -33.22
N GLY A 155 -8.40 -14.68 -33.09
CA GLY A 155 -7.32 -15.25 -33.89
C GLY A 155 -7.48 -16.75 -33.86
#